data_AF-A0ABD4ZFX5-F1
#
_entry.id   AF-A0ABD4ZFX5-F1
#
_cell.length_a   1.000
_cell.length_b   1.000
_cell.length_c   1.000
_cell.angle_alpha   90.00
_cell.angle_beta   90.00
_cell.angle_gamma   90.00
#
_symmetry.space_group_name_H-M   'P 1'
#
loop_
_entity.id
_entity.type
_entity.pdbx_description
1 polymer ?
#
loop_
_entity_poly.entity_id
_entity_poly.type
_entity_poly.pdbx_seq_one_letter_code
_entity_poly.pdbx_strand_id
1 'polypeptide(L)'
;RPTAHYTMGGIETDQNCETRIKGLFAVGECSSVGLPGANRLGSNSLAELVVFGRLAGEQATERAATAGNGNEAAIEAQAAGVEQRLKDLVNQDGGENWAKIRDEMGLAM
;
A
#
# COMPACT_ATOMS: atom_id res chain seq x y z
N ARG A 1 -28.71 3.72 -3.31
CA ARG A 1 -28.24 2.33 -3.55
C ARG A 1 -26.98 2.14 -2.71
N PRO A 2 -26.80 1.01 -1.99
CA PRO A 2 -25.52 0.71 -1.34
C PRO A 2 -24.39 0.68 -2.36
N THR A 3 -23.22 1.19 -2.00
CA THR A 3 -22.01 1.25 -2.85
C THR A 3 -20.79 0.91 -2.00
N ALA A 4 -19.68 0.51 -2.64
CA ALA A 4 -18.39 0.42 -1.97
C ALA A 4 -18.05 1.77 -1.31
N HIS A 5 -17.54 1.72 -0.08
CA HIS A 5 -17.35 2.91 0.75
C HIS A 5 -16.04 2.90 1.56
N TYR A 6 -15.59 1.72 1.99
CA TYR A 6 -14.34 1.58 2.74
C TYR A 6 -13.69 0.23 2.47
N THR A 7 -12.36 0.21 2.39
CA THR A 7 -11.57 -1.02 2.26
C THR A 7 -11.01 -1.43 3.62
N MET A 8 -11.51 -2.55 4.16
CA MET A 8 -11.03 -3.08 5.46
C MET A 8 -9.71 -3.86 5.33
N GLY A 9 -9.45 -4.42 4.15
CA GLY A 9 -8.18 -5.05 3.84
C GLY A 9 -7.09 -4.01 3.57
N GLY A 10 -5.87 -4.49 3.29
CA GLY A 10 -4.74 -3.62 3.01
C GLY A 10 -3.42 -4.34 3.21
N ILE A 11 -2.36 -3.55 3.30
CA ILE A 11 -1.02 -4.02 3.64
C ILE A 11 -1.04 -4.49 5.10
N GLU A 12 -0.80 -5.78 5.32
CA GLU A 12 -0.73 -6.36 6.66
C GLU A 12 0.41 -5.72 7.47
N THR A 13 0.08 -5.28 8.67
CA THR A 13 1.03 -4.73 9.63
C THR A 13 0.92 -5.41 10.98
N ASP A 14 2.01 -5.38 11.74
CA ASP A 14 1.98 -5.74 13.14
C ASP A 14 1.40 -4.61 14.02
N GLN A 15 1.36 -4.83 15.32
CA GLN A 15 0.86 -3.86 16.30
C GLN A 15 1.66 -2.55 16.36
N ASN A 16 2.84 -2.49 15.75
CA ASN A 16 3.70 -1.31 15.64
C ASN A 16 3.58 -0.63 14.26
N CYS A 17 2.60 -1.04 13.46
CA CYS A 17 2.38 -0.61 12.08
C CYS A 17 3.51 -1.01 11.10
N GLU A 18 4.42 -1.90 11.48
CA GLU A 18 5.48 -2.40 10.60
C GLU A 18 4.95 -3.55 9.75
N THR A 19 5.26 -3.54 8.46
CA THR A 19 4.90 -4.63 7.55
C THR A 19 5.85 -5.83 7.75
N ARG A 20 5.60 -6.92 7.01
CA ARG A 20 6.55 -8.04 6.93
C ARG A 20 7.90 -7.64 6.31
N ILE A 21 7.95 -6.53 5.56
CA ILE A 21 9.18 -5.92 5.08
C ILE A 21 9.70 -4.97 6.17
N LYS A 22 10.84 -5.32 6.76
CA LYS A 22 11.42 -4.54 7.86
C LYS A 22 11.82 -3.14 7.41
N GLY A 23 11.41 -2.13 8.17
CA GLY A 23 11.56 -0.72 7.85
C GLY A 23 10.47 -0.14 6.94
N LEU A 24 9.53 -0.94 6.47
CA LEU A 24 8.35 -0.45 5.75
C LEU A 24 7.15 -0.44 6.69
N PHE A 25 6.49 0.72 6.78
CA PHE A 25 5.31 0.95 7.61
C PHE A 25 4.11 1.29 6.73
N ALA A 26 2.91 0.91 7.16
CA ALA A 26 1.66 1.25 6.49
C ALA A 26 0.60 1.66 7.51
N VAL A 27 -0.22 2.65 7.17
CA VAL A 27 -1.24 3.19 8.08
C VAL A 27 -2.44 3.77 7.33
N GLY A 28 -3.62 3.71 7.96
CA GLY A 28 -4.87 4.19 7.38
C GLY A 28 -5.53 3.13 6.50
N GLU A 29 -6.36 3.57 5.56
CA GLU A 29 -7.15 2.67 4.70
C GLU A 29 -6.30 1.76 3.80
N CYS A 30 -5.03 2.10 3.54
CA CYS A 30 -4.13 1.22 2.80
C CYS A 30 -3.58 0.06 3.64
N SER A 31 -3.78 0.07 4.95
CA SER A 31 -3.20 -0.88 5.91
C SER A 31 -4.25 -1.83 6.47
N SER A 32 -3.80 -3.00 6.92
CA SER A 32 -4.60 -3.94 7.70
C SER A 32 -3.86 -4.24 9.00
N VAL A 33 -4.14 -3.42 10.02
CA VAL A 33 -3.62 -3.58 11.39
C VAL A 33 -4.46 -4.58 12.22
N GLY A 34 -5.47 -5.19 11.61
CA GLY A 34 -6.35 -6.18 12.25
C GLY A 34 -7.43 -5.61 13.17
N LEU A 35 -7.45 -4.30 13.44
CA LEU A 35 -8.42 -3.67 14.36
C LEU A 35 -9.88 -3.74 13.87
N PRO A 36 -10.24 -3.35 12.61
CA PRO A 36 -11.63 -3.37 12.18
C PRO A 36 -12.17 -4.77 11.83
N GLY A 37 -11.33 -5.81 11.84
CA GLY A 37 -11.70 -7.15 11.41
C GLY A 37 -12.37 -7.15 10.02
N ALA A 38 -13.48 -7.88 9.88
CA ALA A 38 -14.25 -7.92 8.63
C ALA A 38 -15.31 -6.80 8.51
N ASN A 39 -15.57 -6.04 9.57
CA ASN A 39 -16.61 -5.00 9.59
C ASN A 39 -16.19 -3.82 10.44
N ARG A 40 -15.83 -2.72 9.77
CA ARG A 40 -15.44 -1.47 10.44
C ARG A 40 -16.67 -0.78 11.06
N LEU A 41 -16.57 -0.43 12.33
CA LEU A 41 -17.53 0.49 12.97
C LEU A 41 -17.46 1.90 12.36
N GLY A 42 -18.64 2.49 12.11
CA GLY A 42 -18.76 3.83 11.54
C GLY A 42 -17.96 4.88 12.32
N SER A 43 -17.47 5.90 11.63
CA SER A 43 -16.68 7.02 12.18
C SER A 43 -15.29 6.71 12.77
N ASN A 44 -14.86 5.43 12.81
CA ASN A 44 -13.56 5.08 13.38
C ASN A 44 -12.31 5.28 12.48
N SER A 45 -12.41 5.37 11.14
CA SER A 45 -11.24 5.45 10.26
C SER A 45 -10.39 6.70 10.46
N LEU A 46 -11.01 7.84 10.78
CA LEU A 46 -10.24 9.05 11.06
C LEU A 46 -9.47 8.90 12.37
N ALA A 47 -10.12 8.33 13.40
CA ALA A 47 -9.47 8.04 14.67
C ALA A 47 -8.34 7.02 14.50
N GLU A 48 -8.57 5.96 13.72
CA GLU A 48 -7.58 4.96 13.35
C GLU A 48 -6.37 5.61 12.65
N LEU A 49 -6.61 6.41 11.62
CA LEU A 49 -5.55 7.12 10.89
C LEU A 49 -4.71 8.01 11.82
N VAL A 50 -5.34 8.78 12.72
CA VAL A 50 -4.62 9.70 13.60
C VAL A 50 -3.82 8.95 14.67
N VAL A 51 -4.42 7.92 15.30
CA VAL A 51 -3.78 7.16 16.38
C VAL A 51 -2.63 6.32 15.84
N PHE A 52 -2.88 5.50 14.83
CA PHE A 52 -1.83 4.67 14.24
C PHE A 52 -0.84 5.50 13.42
N GLY A 53 -1.25 6.67 12.89
CA GLY A 53 -0.34 7.57 12.18
C GLY A 53 0.73 8.12 13.12
N ARG A 54 0.34 8.48 14.34
CA ARG A 54 1.30 8.84 15.38
C ARG A 54 2.21 7.67 15.76
N LEU A 55 1.64 6.50 16.03
CA LEU A 55 2.42 5.31 16.42
C LEU A 55 3.44 4.93 15.34
N ALA A 56 2.99 4.81 14.08
CA ALA A 56 3.84 4.50 12.94
C ALA A 56 4.96 5.55 12.77
N GLY A 57 4.67 6.83 12.99
CA GLY A 57 5.67 7.90 12.95
C GLY A 57 6.74 7.78 14.03
N GLU A 58 6.34 7.49 15.27
CA GLU A 58 7.25 7.24 16.39
C GLU A 58 8.15 6.01 16.09
N GLN A 59 7.55 4.89 15.68
CA GLN A 59 8.26 3.66 15.34
C GLN A 59 9.20 3.81 14.13
N ALA A 60 8.76 4.51 13.09
CA ALA A 60 9.58 4.77 11.90
C ALA A 60 10.78 5.67 12.23
N THR A 61 10.61 6.63 13.14
CA THR A 61 11.71 7.50 13.60
C THR A 61 12.77 6.70 14.35
N GLU A 62 12.37 5.84 15.29
CA GLU A 62 13.29 4.94 16.00
C GLU A 62 14.01 3.98 15.04
N ARG A 63 13.27 3.46 14.06
CA ARG A 63 13.84 2.57 13.03
C ARG A 63 14.87 3.30 12.16
N ALA A 64 14.57 4.52 11.74
CA ALA A 64 15.47 5.34 10.92
C ALA A 64 16.77 5.69 11.66
N ALA A 65 16.70 5.94 12.98
CA ALA A 65 17.89 6.23 13.80
C ALA A 65 18.90 5.07 13.86
N THR A 66 18.45 3.84 13.62
CA THR A 66 19.28 2.61 13.65
C THR A 66 19.47 1.98 12.27
N ALA A 67 18.88 2.57 11.22
CA ALA A 67 18.97 2.05 9.88
C ALA A 67 20.38 2.28 9.30
N GLY A 68 20.94 1.24 8.69
CA GLY A 68 22.16 1.37 7.90
C GLY A 68 21.88 1.99 6.53
N ASN A 69 22.93 2.35 5.82
CA ASN A 69 22.82 2.80 4.43
C ASN A 69 22.33 1.67 3.53
N GLY A 70 21.44 2.02 2.59
CA GLY A 70 21.04 1.12 1.52
C GLY A 70 22.17 0.94 0.49
N ASN A 71 22.04 -0.10 -0.35
CA ASN A 71 22.90 -0.24 -1.53
C ASN A 71 22.30 0.59 -2.67
N GLU A 72 22.77 1.83 -2.81
CA GLU A 72 22.28 2.80 -3.80
C GLU A 72 22.33 2.24 -5.23
N ALA A 73 23.45 1.64 -5.63
CA ALA A 73 23.59 1.03 -6.96
C ALA A 73 22.57 -0.10 -7.20
N ALA A 74 22.26 -0.92 -6.19
CA ALA A 74 21.24 -1.95 -6.31
C ALA A 74 19.82 -1.35 -6.41
N ILE A 75 19.54 -0.27 -5.67
CA ILE A 75 18.25 0.44 -5.71
C ILE A 75 18.05 1.07 -7.09
N GLU A 76 19.06 1.74 -7.63
CA GLU A 76 19.02 2.34 -8.96
C GLU A 76 18.81 1.28 -10.06
N ALA A 77 19.54 0.16 -9.99
CA ALA A 77 19.38 -0.93 -10.94
C ALA A 77 17.96 -1.52 -10.91
N GLN A 78 17.36 -1.68 -9.72
CA GLN A 78 15.98 -2.15 -9.58
C GLN A 78 14.98 -1.12 -10.13
N ALA A 79 15.16 0.16 -9.81
CA ALA A 79 14.31 1.24 -10.30
C ALA A 79 14.32 1.32 -11.84
N ALA A 80 15.51 1.27 -12.46
CA ALA A 80 15.66 1.26 -13.90
C ALA A 80 15.01 0.03 -14.55
N GLY A 81 15.13 -1.15 -13.92
CA GLY A 81 14.48 -2.38 -14.39
C GLY A 81 12.94 -2.29 -14.35
N VAL A 82 12.38 -1.70 -13.28
CA VAL A 82 10.93 -1.48 -13.16
C VAL A 82 10.45 -0.46 -14.20
N GLU A 83 11.18 0.66 -14.36
CA GLU A 83 10.84 1.69 -15.34
C GLU A 83 10.84 1.11 -16.76
N GLN A 84 11.87 0.35 -17.13
CA GLN A 84 11.94 -0.29 -18.44
C GLN A 84 10.78 -1.26 -18.65
N ARG A 85 10.47 -2.10 -17.67
CA ARG A 85 9.33 -3.03 -17.74
C ARG A 85 8.00 -2.30 -17.95
N LEU A 86 7.80 -1.15 -17.29
CA LEU A 86 6.59 -0.35 -17.47
C LEU A 86 6.54 0.28 -18.87
N LYS A 87 7.68 0.78 -19.39
CA LYS A 87 7.76 1.30 -20.77
C LYS A 87 7.46 0.21 -21.79
N ASP A 88 8.00 -0.98 -21.61
CA ASP A 88 7.75 -2.11 -22.50
C ASP A 88 6.27 -2.50 -22.48
N LEU A 89 5.65 -2.53 -21.30
CA LEU A 89 4.24 -2.85 -21.14
C LEU A 89 3.32 -1.79 -21.77
N VAL A 90 3.66 -0.51 -21.69
CA VAL A 90 2.88 0.58 -22.28
C VAL A 90 3.02 0.59 -23.81
N ASN A 91 4.21 0.26 -24.34
CA ASN A 91 4.49 0.28 -25.77
C ASN A 91 4.31 -1.08 -26.46
N GLN A 92 3.79 -2.09 -25.76
CA GLN A 92 3.59 -3.41 -26.33
C GLN A 92 2.57 -3.37 -27.47
N ASP A 93 2.83 -4.12 -28.54
CA ASP A 93 1.84 -4.37 -29.58
C ASP A 93 0.79 -5.37 -29.05
N GLY A 94 -0.49 -5.02 -29.19
CA GLY A 94 -1.59 -5.86 -28.77
C GLY A 94 -2.94 -5.39 -29.31
N GLY A 95 -3.92 -6.30 -29.36
CA GLY A 95 -5.29 -5.99 -29.78
C GLY A 95 -6.20 -5.53 -28.63
N GLU A 96 -5.72 -5.61 -27.40
CA GLU A 96 -6.50 -5.32 -26.19
C GLU A 96 -6.50 -3.82 -25.85
N ASN A 97 -7.63 -3.32 -25.38
CA ASN A 97 -7.78 -1.93 -24.95
C ASN A 97 -7.84 -1.84 -23.42
N TRP A 98 -6.89 -1.10 -22.83
CA TRP A 98 -6.77 -0.91 -21.39
C TRP A 98 -8.01 -0.34 -20.71
N ALA A 99 -8.69 0.61 -21.36
CA ALA A 99 -9.92 1.20 -20.84
C ALA A 99 -11.04 0.16 -20.82
N LYS A 100 -11.13 -0.67 -21.86
CA LYS A 100 -12.10 -1.76 -21.94
C LYS A 100 -11.87 -2.79 -20.83
N ILE A 101 -10.62 -3.22 -20.61
CA ILE A 101 -10.27 -4.15 -19.52
C ILE A 101 -10.64 -3.56 -18.15
N ARG A 102 -10.33 -2.29 -17.91
CA ARG A 102 -10.67 -1.59 -16.66
C ARG A 102 -12.19 -1.58 -16.44
N ASP A 103 -12.96 -1.26 -17.48
CA ASP A 103 -14.41 -1.16 -17.39
C ASP A 103 -15.04 -2.56 -17.17
N GLU A 104 -14.54 -3.59 -17.86
CA GLU A 104 -14.93 -4.98 -17.64
C GLU A 104 -14.63 -5.46 -16.22
N MET A 105 -13.45 -5.11 -15.67
CA MET A 105 -13.11 -5.39 -14.28
C MET A 105 -14.08 -4.71 -13.32
N GLY A 106 -14.41 -3.44 -13.56
CA GLY A 106 -15.35 -2.69 -12.73
C GLY A 106 -16.79 -3.20 -12.79
N LEU A 107 -17.17 -3.90 -13.87
CA LEU A 107 -18.48 -4.57 -13.99
C LEU A 107 -18.50 -5.95 -13.33
N ALA A 108 -17.35 -6.62 -13.23
CA ALA A 108 -17.23 -7.96 -12.66
C ALA A 108 -17.07 -7.98 -11.13
N MET A 109 -16.60 -6.87 -10.54
CA MET A 109 -16.49 -6.66 -9.09
C MET A 109 -17.78 -6.11 -8.49
#